data_AF-A0A350KLE1-F1
#
_entry.id   AF-A0A350KLE1-F1
#
_cell.length_a   1.000
_cell.length_b   1.000
_cell.length_c   1.000
_cell.angle_alpha   90.00
_cell.angle_beta   90.00
_cell.angle_gamma   90.00
#
_symmetry.space_group_name_H-M   'P 1'
#
loop_
_entity.id
_entity.type
_entity.pdbx_description
1 polymer ?
#
loop_
_entity_poly.entity_id
_entity_poly.type
_entity_poly.pdbx_seq_one_letter_code
_entity_poly.pdbx_strand_id
1 'polypeptide(L)'
;MTSTVSVCNRALSKIGDELIVSSLDDETKAARYCKALFNDTRDFVLRSYPWRFALKRYVLAPLKEKPLFGFSAAFAVPSDCLRVWKTVDCGGYQTEGGNILADGDAFRFIGISRVEDAERFDPMFVEALALRLAADLAVPLAASTALKDALCREYRDFVQQAKTASAMEGAQDVCRPAGWLEARAS
;
A
#
# COMPACT_ATOMS: atom_id res chain seq x y z
N MET A 1 -1.00 2.93 -21.12
CA MET A 1 -1.69 1.86 -20.36
C MET A 1 -0.67 1.26 -19.42
N THR A 2 -0.92 1.33 -18.12
CA THR A 2 -0.01 0.76 -17.11
C THR A 2 -0.26 -0.74 -17.03
N SER A 3 0.76 -1.53 -17.36
CA SER A 3 0.76 -2.98 -17.19
C SER A 3 1.89 -3.39 -16.25
N THR A 4 1.77 -4.58 -15.64
CA THR A 4 2.85 -5.16 -14.82
C THR A 4 4.19 -5.21 -15.58
N VAL A 5 4.15 -5.57 -16.87
CA VAL A 5 5.32 -5.55 -17.78
C VAL A 5 5.90 -4.14 -17.92
N SER A 6 5.06 -3.12 -18.10
CA SER A 6 5.54 -1.73 -18.22
C SER A 6 6.24 -1.23 -16.95
N VAL A 7 5.76 -1.62 -15.77
CA VAL A 7 6.39 -1.28 -14.48
C VAL A 7 7.71 -2.02 -14.32
N CYS A 8 7.76 -3.30 -14.70
CA CYS A 8 8.99 -4.09 -14.68
C CYS A 8 10.04 -3.49 -15.62
N ASN A 9 9.67 -3.15 -16.85
CA ASN A 9 10.58 -2.48 -17.79
C ASN A 9 11.07 -1.14 -17.26
N ARG A 10 10.20 -0.35 -16.61
CA ARG A 10 10.60 0.90 -15.95
C ARG A 10 11.62 0.67 -14.84
N ALA A 11 11.47 -0.41 -14.07
CA ALA A 11 12.45 -0.79 -13.05
C ALA A 11 13.78 -1.24 -13.68
N LEU A 12 13.72 -2.03 -14.75
CA LEU A 12 14.90 -2.53 -15.44
C LEU A 12 15.71 -1.40 -16.11
N SER A 13 15.07 -0.41 -16.71
CA SER A 13 15.75 0.77 -17.28
C SER A 13 16.54 1.57 -16.23
N LYS A 14 16.13 1.53 -14.95
CA LYS A 14 16.89 2.17 -13.86
C LYS A 14 18.17 1.40 -13.48
N ILE A 15 18.26 0.12 -13.86
CA ILE A 15 19.43 -0.72 -13.65
C ILE A 15 20.35 -0.63 -14.87
N GLY A 16 19.79 -0.69 -16.08
CA GLY A 16 20.49 -0.53 -17.35
C GLY A 16 19.58 -0.75 -18.56
N ASP A 17 19.88 -0.05 -19.66
CA ASP A 17 19.00 0.04 -20.84
C ASP A 17 18.86 -1.25 -21.67
N GLU A 18 19.75 -2.22 -21.51
CA GLU A 18 19.73 -3.48 -22.26
C GLU A 18 18.69 -4.49 -21.72
N LEU A 19 18.10 -4.22 -20.56
CA LEU A 19 17.18 -5.13 -19.87
C LEU A 19 15.73 -4.75 -20.18
N ILE A 20 15.19 -5.28 -21.28
CA ILE A 20 13.77 -5.12 -21.64
C ILE A 20 13.12 -6.51 -21.69
N VAL A 21 11.94 -6.64 -21.09
CA VAL A 21 11.11 -7.85 -21.17
C VAL A 21 9.81 -7.58 -21.93
N SER A 22 9.46 -8.49 -22.84
CA SER A 22 8.19 -8.46 -23.57
C SER A 22 7.06 -9.10 -22.79
N SER A 23 7.37 -10.14 -22.02
CA SER A 23 6.44 -10.88 -21.16
C SER A 23 7.10 -11.26 -19.84
N LEU A 24 6.28 -11.41 -18.79
CA LEU A 24 6.72 -11.99 -17.52
C LEU A 24 6.87 -13.51 -17.57
N ASP A 25 6.36 -14.16 -18.63
CA ASP A 25 6.50 -15.59 -18.87
C ASP A 25 7.73 -15.92 -19.74
N ASP A 26 8.52 -14.92 -20.12
CA ASP A 26 9.77 -15.13 -20.85
C ASP A 26 10.79 -15.87 -19.95
N GLU A 27 11.57 -16.79 -20.53
CA GLU A 27 12.60 -17.56 -19.82
C GLU A 27 13.85 -16.73 -19.46
N THR A 28 13.82 -15.43 -19.69
CA THR A 28 14.93 -14.54 -19.36
C THR A 28 15.12 -14.46 -17.85
N LYS A 29 16.38 -14.27 -17.41
CA LYS A 29 16.70 -14.09 -15.99
C LYS A 29 15.92 -12.90 -15.40
N ALA A 30 15.83 -11.79 -16.15
CA ALA A 30 15.11 -10.59 -15.75
C ALA A 30 13.61 -10.86 -15.54
N ALA A 31 12.93 -11.50 -16.49
CA ALA A 31 11.49 -11.81 -16.38
C ALA A 31 11.17 -12.69 -15.17
N ARG A 32 11.98 -13.73 -14.91
CA ARG A 32 11.80 -14.61 -13.74
C ARG A 32 11.90 -13.87 -12.41
N TYR A 33 12.90 -13.01 -12.25
CA TYR A 33 13.03 -12.21 -11.03
C TYR A 33 11.92 -11.15 -10.90
N CYS A 34 11.56 -10.49 -12.00
CA CYS A 34 10.43 -9.56 -12.02
C CYS A 34 9.13 -10.26 -11.57
N LYS A 35 8.81 -11.42 -12.15
CA LYS A 35 7.61 -12.20 -11.80
C LYS A 35 7.61 -12.64 -10.33
N ALA A 36 8.77 -13.05 -9.81
CA ALA A 36 8.89 -13.50 -8.42
C ALA A 36 8.73 -12.36 -7.41
N LEU A 37 9.30 -11.18 -7.68
CA LEU A 37 9.38 -10.09 -6.71
C LEU A 37 8.23 -9.08 -6.82
N PHE A 38 7.59 -8.97 -7.99
CA PHE A 38 6.63 -7.91 -8.26
C PHE A 38 5.49 -7.84 -7.23
N ASN A 39 4.87 -8.98 -6.90
CA ASN A 39 3.73 -9.03 -5.97
C ASN A 39 4.14 -8.62 -4.55
N ASP A 40 5.29 -9.11 -4.07
CA ASP A 40 5.80 -8.79 -2.75
C ASP A 40 6.20 -7.31 -2.65
N THR A 41 6.87 -6.79 -3.68
CA THR A 41 7.25 -5.37 -3.74
C THR A 41 6.02 -4.47 -3.83
N ARG A 42 5.00 -4.84 -4.62
CA ARG A 42 3.72 -4.11 -4.70
C ARG A 42 3.07 -4.01 -3.33
N ASP A 43 2.89 -5.14 -2.65
CA ASP A 43 2.26 -5.19 -1.33
C ASP A 43 3.07 -4.39 -0.30
N PHE A 44 4.39 -4.43 -0.38
CA PHE A 44 5.28 -3.63 0.47
C PHE A 44 5.09 -2.12 0.24
N VAL A 45 5.11 -1.66 -1.01
CA VAL A 45 4.97 -0.23 -1.34
C VAL A 45 3.57 0.28 -1.05
N LEU A 46 2.54 -0.55 -1.26
CA LEU A 46 1.17 -0.23 -0.84
C LEU A 46 1.08 -0.06 0.68
N ARG A 47 1.70 -0.97 1.45
CA ARG A 47 1.67 -0.93 2.92
C ARG A 47 2.52 0.20 3.51
N SER A 48 3.57 0.64 2.80
CA SER A 48 4.52 1.66 3.31
C SER A 48 3.93 3.06 3.39
N TYR A 49 2.98 3.38 2.50
CA TYR A 49 2.40 4.72 2.40
C TYR A 49 0.90 4.65 2.05
N PRO A 50 0.01 5.42 2.70
CA PRO A 50 -1.42 5.44 2.37
C PRO A 50 -1.68 6.14 1.02
N TRP A 51 -1.49 5.42 -0.07
CA TRP A 51 -1.84 5.90 -1.41
C TRP A 51 -3.36 6.06 -1.52
N ARG A 52 -3.83 7.24 -1.94
CA ARG A 52 -5.27 7.58 -1.95
C ARG A 52 -6.11 6.58 -2.75
N PHE A 53 -5.62 6.12 -3.91
CA PHE A 53 -6.32 5.15 -4.76
C PHE A 53 -6.51 3.77 -4.10
N ALA A 54 -5.64 3.42 -3.13
CA ALA A 54 -5.67 2.17 -2.39
C ALA A 54 -6.49 2.25 -1.09
N LEU A 55 -6.93 3.45 -0.68
CA LEU A 55 -7.74 3.63 0.52
C LEU A 55 -9.16 3.10 0.29
N LYS A 56 -9.62 2.23 1.20
CA LYS A 56 -10.96 1.62 1.16
C LYS A 56 -11.58 1.65 2.55
N ARG A 57 -12.90 1.85 2.62
CA ARG A 57 -13.69 1.80 3.86
C ARG A 57 -14.14 0.37 4.13
N TYR A 58 -13.98 -0.09 5.37
CA TYR A 58 -14.35 -1.42 5.82
C TYR A 58 -15.28 -1.35 7.04
N VAL A 59 -16.19 -2.31 7.09
CA VAL A 59 -17.07 -2.57 8.25
C VAL A 59 -16.97 -4.05 8.53
N LEU A 60 -16.45 -4.41 9.71
CA LEU A 60 -16.30 -5.80 10.13
C LEU A 60 -17.28 -6.14 11.24
N ALA A 61 -17.86 -7.33 11.14
CA ALA A 61 -18.66 -7.93 12.20
C ALA A 61 -17.75 -8.75 13.14
N PRO A 62 -18.09 -8.85 14.44
CA PRO A 62 -17.29 -9.58 15.42
C PRO A 62 -17.31 -11.08 15.13
N LEU A 63 -16.18 -11.73 15.40
CA LEU A 63 -16.03 -13.17 15.38
C LEU A 63 -16.74 -13.80 16.58
N LYS A 64 -17.12 -15.07 16.44
CA LYS A 64 -17.72 -15.85 17.53
C LYS A 64 -16.71 -16.10 18.66
N GLU A 65 -15.46 -16.33 18.30
CA GLU A 65 -14.37 -16.52 19.25
C GLU A 65 -13.89 -15.15 19.74
N LYS A 66 -14.04 -14.94 21.05
CA LYS A 66 -13.58 -13.74 21.73
C LYS A 66 -12.14 -13.94 22.23
N PRO A 67 -11.34 -12.86 22.32
CA PRO A 67 -10.05 -12.95 22.97
C PRO A 67 -10.21 -13.34 24.45
N LEU A 68 -9.20 -14.01 25.00
CA LEU A 68 -9.23 -14.51 26.38
C LEU A 68 -9.23 -13.38 27.42
N PHE A 69 -8.61 -12.24 27.11
CA PHE A 69 -8.54 -11.06 27.97
C PHE A 69 -8.25 -9.80 27.14
N GLY A 70 -8.37 -8.62 27.77
CA GLY A 70 -8.04 -7.33 27.16
C GLY A 70 -9.23 -6.69 26.45
N PHE A 71 -9.53 -7.15 25.24
CA PHE A 71 -10.60 -6.62 24.40
C PHE A 71 -11.89 -7.43 24.52
N SER A 72 -13.02 -6.85 24.17
CA SER A 72 -14.34 -7.50 24.21
C SER A 72 -14.71 -8.29 22.95
N ALA A 73 -14.08 -7.97 21.81
CA ALA A 73 -14.34 -8.61 20.52
C ALA A 73 -13.07 -8.78 19.66
N ALA A 74 -13.14 -9.73 18.72
CA ALA A 74 -12.15 -9.95 17.67
C ALA A 74 -12.82 -9.84 16.29
N PHE A 75 -12.09 -9.36 15.30
CA PHE A 75 -12.56 -9.14 13.93
C PHE A 75 -11.56 -9.73 12.94
N ALA A 76 -12.01 -10.51 11.96
CA ALA A 76 -11.11 -11.05 10.93
C ALA A 76 -10.66 -9.96 9.95
N VAL A 77 -9.36 -9.84 9.71
CA VAL A 77 -8.84 -8.91 8.69
C VAL A 77 -9.19 -9.46 7.30
N PRO A 78 -9.86 -8.67 6.45
CA PRO A 78 -10.12 -9.07 5.07
C PRO A 78 -8.82 -9.36 4.29
N SER A 79 -8.85 -10.34 3.39
CA SER A 79 -7.68 -10.74 2.60
C SER A 79 -7.17 -9.65 1.66
N ASP A 80 -8.02 -8.69 1.31
CA ASP A 80 -7.68 -7.51 0.54
C ASP A 80 -7.13 -6.37 1.40
N CYS A 81 -7.17 -6.43 2.73
CA CYS A 81 -6.69 -5.36 3.60
C CYS A 81 -5.24 -5.61 4.04
N LEU A 82 -4.32 -4.75 3.60
CA LEU A 82 -2.90 -4.83 3.97
C LEU A 82 -2.60 -4.20 5.34
N ARG A 83 -3.30 -3.11 5.68
CA ARG A 83 -3.07 -2.35 6.91
C ARG A 83 -4.25 -1.42 7.24
N VAL A 84 -4.56 -1.29 8.54
CA VAL A 84 -5.48 -0.26 9.05
C VAL A 84 -4.79 1.12 9.01
N TRP A 85 -5.42 2.11 8.39
CA TRP A 85 -4.88 3.47 8.31
C TRP A 85 -5.52 4.42 9.32
N LYS A 86 -6.86 4.51 9.34
CA LYS A 86 -7.60 5.38 10.25
C LYS A 86 -8.86 4.69 10.73
N THR A 87 -9.11 4.73 12.02
CA THR A 87 -10.34 4.24 12.63
C THR A 87 -11.35 5.37 12.80
N VAL A 88 -12.65 5.05 12.82
CA VAL A 88 -13.71 6.07 12.94
C VAL A 88 -14.21 6.16 14.38
N ASP A 89 -14.60 5.02 14.97
CA ASP A 89 -15.38 4.98 16.22
C ASP A 89 -14.74 4.10 17.31
N CYS A 90 -13.43 3.83 17.24
CA CYS A 90 -12.74 3.03 18.26
C CYS A 90 -11.59 3.80 18.90
N GLY A 91 -11.52 3.77 20.24
CA GLY A 91 -10.46 4.42 21.02
C GLY A 91 -9.13 3.65 21.04
N GLY A 92 -9.14 2.36 20.71
CA GLY A 92 -7.96 1.51 20.63
C GLY A 92 -8.26 0.23 19.87
N TYR A 93 -7.25 -0.27 19.15
CA TYR A 93 -7.30 -1.58 18.50
C TYR A 93 -5.91 -2.21 18.54
N GLN A 94 -5.87 -3.53 18.47
CA GLN A 94 -4.65 -4.32 18.37
C GLN A 94 -4.78 -5.30 17.22
N THR A 95 -3.69 -5.59 16.50
CA THR A 95 -3.68 -6.55 15.40
C THR A 95 -2.84 -7.76 15.79
N GLU A 96 -3.44 -8.95 15.80
CA GLU A 96 -2.81 -10.20 16.25
C GLU A 96 -3.21 -11.35 15.34
N GLY A 97 -2.24 -12.09 14.81
CA GLY A 97 -2.51 -13.35 14.09
C GLY A 97 -3.48 -13.25 12.90
N GLY A 98 -3.63 -12.06 12.28
CA GLY A 98 -4.61 -11.83 11.22
C GLY A 98 -6.00 -11.37 11.69
N ASN A 99 -6.17 -11.14 12.99
CA ASN A 99 -7.35 -10.56 13.59
C ASN A 99 -7.07 -9.14 14.12
N ILE A 100 -8.11 -8.31 14.15
CA ILE A 100 -8.13 -7.04 14.87
C ILE A 100 -8.92 -7.26 16.15
N LEU A 101 -8.32 -6.95 17.28
CA LEU A 101 -8.97 -6.89 18.58
C LEU A 101 -9.39 -5.45 18.83
N ALA A 102 -10.66 -5.26 19.13
CA ALA A 102 -11.24 -3.95 19.42
C ALA A 102 -12.52 -4.14 20.22
N ASP A 103 -12.95 -3.07 20.89
CA ASP A 103 -14.20 -3.07 21.63
C ASP A 103 -15.39 -2.63 20.76
N GLY A 104 -16.51 -3.34 20.92
CA GLY A 104 -17.79 -3.00 20.29
C GLY A 104 -18.32 -4.06 19.32
N ASP A 105 -19.49 -3.76 18.76
CA ASP A 105 -20.28 -4.70 17.94
C ASP A 105 -19.97 -4.60 16.45
N ALA A 106 -19.19 -3.60 16.02
CA ALA A 106 -18.73 -3.44 14.65
C ALA A 106 -17.43 -2.64 14.62
N PHE A 107 -16.48 -3.07 13.81
CA PHE A 107 -15.21 -2.35 13.61
C PHE A 107 -15.23 -1.60 12.28
N ARG A 108 -15.22 -0.26 12.35
CA ARG A 108 -15.27 0.65 11.19
C ARG A 108 -13.95 1.38 11.02
N PHE A 109 -13.33 1.20 9.87
CA PHE A 109 -12.03 1.81 9.57
C PHE A 109 -11.83 2.08 8.08
N ILE A 110 -10.87 2.95 7.79
CA ILE A 110 -10.27 3.14 6.48
C ILE A 110 -8.96 2.36 6.49
N GLY A 111 -8.83 1.42 5.56
CA GLY A 111 -7.65 0.57 5.40
C GLY A 111 -6.99 0.78 4.05
N ILE A 112 -5.75 0.33 3.95
CA ILE A 112 -5.03 0.19 2.69
C ILE A 112 -5.41 -1.15 2.08
N SER A 113 -6.06 -1.11 0.92
CA SER A 113 -6.42 -2.30 0.15
C SER A 113 -5.27 -2.75 -0.76
N ARG A 114 -5.18 -4.07 -0.98
CA ARG A 114 -4.34 -4.71 -1.98
C ARG A 114 -5.00 -4.51 -3.34
N VAL A 115 -4.49 -3.55 -4.09
CA VAL A 115 -4.91 -3.32 -5.48
C VAL A 115 -3.99 -4.09 -6.39
N GLU A 116 -4.54 -5.08 -7.11
CA GLU A 116 -3.75 -5.92 -8.03
C GLU A 116 -3.82 -5.44 -9.47
N ASP A 117 -4.89 -4.71 -9.80
CA ASP A 117 -5.12 -4.14 -11.12
C ASP A 117 -4.17 -2.96 -11.37
N ALA A 118 -3.25 -3.16 -12.32
CA ALA A 118 -2.23 -2.19 -12.68
C ALA A 118 -2.82 -0.93 -13.35
N GLU A 119 -4.01 -1.00 -13.94
CA GLU A 119 -4.66 0.16 -14.55
C GLU A 119 -5.11 1.19 -13.52
N ARG A 120 -5.32 0.74 -12.28
CA ARG A 120 -5.74 1.59 -11.15
C ARG A 120 -4.57 2.24 -10.42
N PHE A 121 -3.34 1.96 -10.84
CA PHE A 121 -2.15 2.49 -10.19
C PHE A 121 -1.97 3.98 -10.51
N ASP A 122 -1.84 4.76 -9.44
CA ASP A 122 -1.47 6.17 -9.55
C ASP A 122 -0.05 6.33 -10.13
N PRO A 123 0.23 7.34 -10.98
CA PRO A 123 1.55 7.56 -11.56
C PRO A 123 2.67 7.69 -10.53
N MET A 124 2.43 8.29 -9.36
CA MET A 124 3.43 8.37 -8.30
C MET A 124 3.69 6.99 -7.69
N PHE A 125 2.66 6.16 -7.54
CA PHE A 125 2.83 4.79 -7.07
C PHE A 125 3.63 3.95 -8.06
N VAL A 126 3.39 4.10 -9.36
CA VAL A 126 4.14 3.39 -10.41
C VAL A 126 5.63 3.69 -10.32
N GLU A 127 6.00 4.95 -10.11
CA GLU A 127 7.41 5.35 -9.95
C GLU A 127 8.03 4.77 -8.67
N ALA A 128 7.33 4.88 -7.54
CA ALA A 128 7.79 4.34 -6.26
C ALA A 128 7.97 2.81 -6.33
N LEU A 129 7.04 2.11 -6.98
CA LEU A 129 7.11 0.67 -7.20
C LEU A 129 8.28 0.30 -8.11
N ALA A 130 8.48 1.03 -9.22
CA ALA A 130 9.59 0.80 -10.12
C ALA A 130 10.95 1.00 -9.44
N LEU A 131 11.10 2.05 -8.62
CA LEU A 131 12.33 2.30 -7.83
C LEU A 131 12.62 1.18 -6.83
N ARG A 132 11.60 0.78 -6.06
CA ARG A 132 11.75 -0.29 -5.06
C ARG A 132 12.09 -1.62 -5.72
N LEU A 133 11.41 -1.94 -6.82
CA LEU A 133 11.63 -3.16 -7.60
C LEU A 133 13.03 -3.16 -8.22
N ALA A 134 13.47 -2.03 -8.79
CA ALA A 134 14.83 -1.88 -9.33
C ALA A 134 15.89 -2.14 -8.26
N ALA A 135 15.69 -1.65 -7.03
CA ALA A 135 16.62 -1.89 -5.93
C ALA A 135 16.71 -3.38 -5.52
N ASP A 136 15.60 -4.11 -5.55
CA ASP A 136 15.61 -5.55 -5.27
C ASP A 136 16.25 -6.36 -6.41
N LEU A 137 16.12 -5.89 -7.65
CA LEU A 137 16.69 -6.50 -8.85
C LEU A 137 18.17 -6.15 -9.10
N ALA A 138 18.68 -5.05 -8.52
CA ALA A 138 20.04 -4.55 -8.79
C ALA A 138 21.15 -5.56 -8.45
N VAL A 139 21.04 -6.27 -7.33
CA VAL A 139 22.02 -7.30 -6.95
C VAL A 139 21.95 -8.55 -7.85
N PRO A 140 20.78 -9.19 -8.04
CA PRO A 140 20.71 -10.40 -8.86
C PRO A 140 20.98 -10.18 -10.35
N LEU A 141 20.73 -8.97 -10.88
CA LEU A 141 20.91 -8.67 -12.31
C LEU A 141 22.23 -7.94 -12.63
N ALA A 142 22.65 -6.96 -11.82
CA ALA A 142 23.82 -6.13 -12.09
C ALA A 142 25.01 -6.38 -11.14
N ALA A 143 24.88 -7.29 -10.16
CA ALA A 143 25.92 -7.64 -9.20
C ALA A 143 26.53 -6.44 -8.44
N SER A 144 25.78 -5.33 -8.33
CA SER A 144 26.25 -4.08 -7.72
C SER A 144 25.43 -3.71 -6.49
N THR A 145 26.06 -3.78 -5.32
CA THR A 145 25.46 -3.32 -4.05
C THR A 145 25.39 -1.80 -3.97
N ALA A 146 26.36 -1.10 -4.58
CA ALA A 146 26.36 0.36 -4.66
C ALA A 146 25.14 0.90 -5.43
N LEU A 147 24.76 0.23 -6.53
CA LEU A 147 23.55 0.57 -7.28
C LEU A 147 22.28 0.35 -6.45
N LYS A 148 22.20 -0.78 -5.74
CA LYS A 148 21.10 -1.06 -4.81
C LYS A 148 20.96 0.04 -3.75
N ASP A 149 22.06 0.46 -3.14
CA ASP A 149 22.04 1.50 -2.11
C ASP A 149 21.62 2.86 -2.67
N ALA A 150 22.04 3.20 -3.88
CA ALA A 150 21.61 4.42 -4.57
C ALA A 150 20.10 4.40 -4.84
N LEU A 151 19.57 3.32 -5.43
CA LEU A 151 18.13 3.17 -5.70
C LEU A 151 17.28 3.16 -4.43
N CYS A 152 17.76 2.55 -3.35
CA CYS A 152 17.11 2.60 -2.04
C CYS A 152 17.07 4.01 -1.43
N ARG A 153 18.07 4.85 -1.71
CA ARG A 153 18.06 6.27 -1.30
C ARG A 153 17.03 7.04 -2.13
N GLU A 154 17.08 6.91 -3.45
CA GLU A 154 16.14 7.56 -4.37
C GLU A 154 14.68 7.18 -4.05
N TYR A 155 14.40 5.90 -3.78
CA TYR A 155 13.08 5.45 -3.34
C TYR A 155 12.60 6.16 -2.06
N ARG A 156 13.47 6.29 -1.05
CA ARG A 156 13.11 6.96 0.21
C ARG A 156 12.82 8.45 -0.01
N ASP A 157 13.63 9.12 -0.82
CA ASP A 157 13.45 10.52 -1.15
C ASP A 157 12.15 10.74 -1.94
N PHE A 158 11.88 9.88 -2.91
CA PHE A 158 10.65 9.92 -3.70
C PHE A 158 9.39 9.70 -2.84
N VAL A 159 9.41 8.71 -1.94
CA VAL A 159 8.29 8.48 -1.01
C VAL A 159 8.09 9.68 -0.07
N GLN A 160 9.17 10.37 0.30
CA GLN A 160 9.07 11.59 1.09
C GLN A 160 8.41 12.73 0.31
N GLN A 161 8.71 12.87 -0.97
CA GLN A 161 8.03 13.83 -1.87
C GLN A 161 6.54 13.47 -2.05
N ALA A 162 6.23 12.18 -2.24
CA ALA A 162 4.84 11.71 -2.35
C ALA A 162 4.02 12.01 -1.09
N LYS A 163 4.61 11.88 0.10
CA LYS A 163 3.97 12.30 1.36
C LYS A 163 3.65 13.79 1.37
N THR A 164 4.59 14.64 0.95
CA THR A 164 4.35 16.09 0.92
C THR A 164 3.28 16.49 -0.08
N ALA A 165 3.28 15.89 -1.29
CA ALA A 165 2.28 16.15 -2.32
C ALA A 165 0.88 15.76 -1.83
N SER A 166 0.74 14.55 -1.30
CA SER A 166 -0.54 14.06 -0.78
C SER A 166 -1.02 14.81 0.47
N ALA A 167 -0.12 15.40 1.27
CA ALA A 167 -0.51 16.27 2.38
C ALA A 167 -1.18 17.55 1.87
N MET A 168 -0.72 18.11 0.75
CA MET A 168 -1.34 19.26 0.09
C MET A 168 -2.72 18.90 -0.50
N GLU A 169 -2.85 17.72 -1.11
CA GLU A 169 -4.14 17.23 -1.64
C GLU A 169 -5.16 16.88 -0.54
N GLY A 170 -4.68 16.45 0.63
CA GLY A 170 -5.52 16.06 1.76
C GLY A 170 -6.16 17.23 2.52
N ALA A 171 -5.66 18.45 2.35
CA ALA A 171 -6.06 19.62 3.13
C ALA A 171 -7.44 20.22 2.75
N GLN A 172 -8.18 19.63 1.81
CA GLN A 172 -9.48 20.16 1.35
C GLN A 172 -10.71 19.66 2.12
N ASP A 173 -10.56 18.73 3.07
CA ASP A 173 -11.71 18.05 3.68
C ASP A 173 -12.09 18.60 5.06
N VAL A 174 -12.38 19.91 5.14
CA VAL A 174 -13.28 20.46 6.17
C VAL A 174 -14.06 21.65 5.63
N CYS A 175 -15.16 21.39 4.92
CA CYS A 175 -16.36 22.20 5.10
C CYS A 175 -17.53 21.26 5.37
N ARG A 176 -17.49 20.61 6.54
CA ARG A 176 -18.73 20.17 7.15
C ARG A 176 -19.25 21.41 7.87
N PRO A 177 -20.30 22.11 7.38
CA PRO A 177 -20.91 23.15 8.19
C PRO A 177 -21.33 22.49 9.50
N ALA A 178 -20.75 22.94 10.61
CA ALA A 178 -21.26 22.66 11.93
C ALA A 178 -22.75 23.02 11.89
N GLY A 179 -23.59 22.06 12.29
CA GLY A 179 -25.02 22.11 12.08
C GLY A 179 -25.63 23.39 12.63
N TRP A 180 -25.99 24.31 11.74
CA TRP A 180 -27.07 25.28 11.97
C TRP A 180 -28.41 24.60 12.34
N LEU A 181 -28.49 23.26 12.19
CA LEU A 181 -29.60 22.39 12.53
C LEU A 181 -29.62 21.90 13.99
N GLU A 182 -28.53 21.98 14.77
CA GLU A 182 -28.52 21.54 16.17
C GLU A 182 -28.90 22.66 17.17
N ALA A 183 -28.84 23.94 16.74
CA ALA A 183 -29.09 25.09 17.62
C ALA A 183 -30.57 25.53 17.72
N ARG A 184 -31.52 24.82 17.09
CA ARG A 184 -32.97 25.18 17.10
C ARG A 184 -33.85 24.20 17.88
N ALA A 185 -33.23 23.20 18.51
CA ALA A 185 -33.92 22.20 19.33
C ALA A 185 -33.36 22.22 20.77
N SER A 186 -33.49 23.37 21.43
CA SER A 186 -33.34 23.52 22.89
C SER A 186 -33.99 24.82 23.32
#